data_AF-A0A2M8C377-F1
#
_entry.id   AF-A0A2M8C377-F1
#
_cell.length_a   1.000
_cell.length_b   1.000
_cell.length_c   1.000
_cell.angle_alpha   90.00
_cell.angle_beta   90.00
_cell.angle_gamma   90.00
#
_symmetry.space_group_name_H-M   'P 1'
#
loop_
_entity.id
_entity.type
_entity.pdbx_description
1 polymer ?
#
loop_
_entity_poly.entity_id
_entity_poly.type
_entity_poly.pdbx_seq_one_letter_code
_entity_poly.pdbx_strand_id
1 'polypeptide(L)' 'MNNNWLWLSDLVMSGLGLFSMFVVGKKSKLGWVLGLVNQVFWINHIVQTRSMGMIPFEIGIILIYVKNLVEWTKKK' A
#
# COMPACT_ATOMS: atom_id res chain seq x y z
N MET A 1 -14.89 -14.07 16.88
CA MET A 1 -13.72 -14.41 16.03
C MET A 1 -12.48 -13.99 16.79
N ASN A 2 -11.43 -14.81 16.80
CA ASN A 2 -10.21 -14.50 17.55
C ASN A 2 -9.47 -13.33 16.87
N ASN A 3 -9.40 -12.17 17.52
CA ASN A 3 -8.92 -10.92 16.90
C ASN A 3 -7.41 -10.90 16.59
N ASN A 4 -6.67 -11.92 17.03
CA ASN A 4 -5.23 -12.04 16.85
C ASN A 4 -4.81 -12.05 15.37
N TRP A 5 -5.65 -12.58 14.48
CA TRP A 5 -5.37 -12.62 13.05
C TRP A 5 -5.44 -11.26 12.35
N LEU A 6 -6.37 -10.41 12.78
CA LEU A 6 -6.50 -9.05 12.25
C LEU A 6 -5.28 -8.20 12.65
N TRP A 7 -4.83 -8.33 13.89
CA TRP A 7 -3.65 -7.60 14.37
C TRP A 7 -2.36 -8.02 13.67
N LEU A 8 -2.18 -9.33 13.39
CA LEU A 8 -1.04 -9.83 12.62
C LEU A 8 -1.06 -9.34 11.17
N SER A 9 -2.24 -9.30 10.52
CA SER A 9 -2.34 -8.75 9.17
C SER A 9 -1.98 -7.27 9.11
N ASP A 10 -2.37 -6.50 10.12
CA ASP A 10 -2.11 -5.05 10.16
C ASP A 10 -0.60 -4.77 10.31
N LEU A 11 0.11 -5.59 11.09
CA LEU A 11 1.56 -5.53 11.21
C LEU A 11 2.27 -5.87 9.90
N VAL A 12 1.81 -6.91 9.20
CA VAL A 12 2.39 -7.31 7.91
C VAL A 12 2.19 -6.22 6.87
N MET A 13 0.99 -5.65 6.78
CA MET A 13 0.67 -4.57 5.83
C MET A 13 1.41 -3.27 6.15
N SER A 14 1.57 -2.95 7.44
CA SER A 14 2.40 -1.80 7.87
C SER A 14 3.87 -2.02 7.53
N GLY A 15 4.40 -3.21 7.79
CA GLY A 15 5.76 -3.59 7.44
C GLY A 15 6.03 -3.54 5.93
N LEU A 16 5.08 -4.03 5.11
CA LEU A 16 5.14 -3.94 3.65
C LEU A 16 5.13 -2.49 3.16
N GLY A 17 4.32 -1.62 3.77
CA GLY A 17 4.31 -0.18 3.45
C GLY A 17 5.63 0.52 3.78
N LEU A 18 6.22 0.21 4.94
CA LEU A 18 7.54 0.75 5.31
C LEU A 18 8.64 0.22 4.39
N PHE A 19 8.60 -1.08 4.08
CA PHE A 19 9.54 -1.69 3.15
C PHE A 19 9.43 -1.10 1.75
N SER A 20 8.21 -0.86 1.25
CA SER A 20 8.01 -0.22 -0.05
C SER A 20 8.60 1.19 -0.08
N MET A 21 8.42 1.98 0.98
CA MET A 21 9.03 3.32 1.12
C MET A 21 10.56 3.24 1.13
N PHE A 22 11.15 2.29 1.87
CA PHE A 22 12.60 2.08 1.87
C PHE A 22 13.14 1.73 0.47
N VAL A 23 12.43 0.88 -0.27
CA VAL A 23 12.81 0.50 -1.65
C VAL A 23 12.67 1.66 -2.62
N VAL A 24 11.64 2.51 -2.46
CA VAL A 24 11.51 3.78 -3.23
C VAL A 24 12.73 4.66 -2.97
N GLY A 25 13.19 4.79 -1.72
CA GLY A 25 14.38 5.57 -1.34
C GLY A 25 15.67 5.11 -2.07
N LYS A 26 15.76 3.84 -2.47
CA LYS A 26 16.88 3.30 -3.26
C LYS A 26 16.76 3.57 -4.77
N LYS A 27 15.92 4.51 -5.20
CA LYS A 27 15.61 4.81 -6.62
C LYS A 27 15.13 3.58 -7.42
N SER A 28 14.51 2.61 -6.75
CA SER A 28 13.96 1.43 -7.41
C SER A 28 12.47 1.58 -7.68
N LYS A 29 12.08 1.36 -8.95
CA LYS A 29 10.67 1.30 -9.38
C LYS A 29 9.86 0.21 -8.67
N LEU A 30 10.54 -0.82 -8.15
CA LEU A 30 9.90 -1.90 -7.41
C LEU A 30 9.20 -1.40 -6.14
N GLY A 31 9.69 -0.31 -5.54
CA GLY A 31 9.06 0.27 -4.35
C GLY A 31 7.63 0.74 -4.62
N TRP A 32 7.37 1.31 -5.80
CA TRP A 32 6.02 1.72 -6.19
C TRP A 32 5.10 0.54 -6.49
N VAL A 33 5.63 -0.53 -7.10
CA VAL A 33 4.86 -1.77 -7.33
C VAL A 33 4.49 -2.44 -6.00
N LEU A 34 5.44 -2.56 -5.08
CA LEU A 34 5.20 -3.11 -3.74
C LEU A 34 4.19 -2.26 -2.96
N GLY A 35 4.25 -0.94 -3.09
CA GLY A 35 3.27 -0.03 -2.51
C GLY A 35 1.86 -0.27 -3.07
N LEU A 36 1.71 -0.46 -4.38
CA LEU A 36 0.40 -0.75 -4.99
C LEU A 36 -0.16 -2.10 -4.54
N VAL A 37 0.69 -3.13 -4.43
CA VAL A 37 0.31 -4.43 -3.87
C VAL A 37 -0.16 -4.28 -2.42
N ASN A 38 0.49 -3.42 -1.63
CA ASN A 38 0.05 -3.13 -0.27
C ASN A 38 -1.36 -2.54 -0.21
N GLN A 39 -1.73 -1.68 -1.18
CA GLN A 39 -3.08 -1.09 -1.19
C GLN A 39 -4.20 -2.08 -1.50
N VAL A 40 -3.91 -3.17 -2.21
CA VAL A 40 -4.88 -4.27 -2.37
C VAL A 40 -5.23 -4.89 -1.01
N PHE A 41 -4.23 -5.05 -0.14
CA PHE A 41 -4.46 -5.54 1.22
C PHE A 41 -5.23 -4.53 2.08
N TRP A 42 -4.93 -3.23 1.95
CA TRP A 42 -5.65 -2.17 2.68
C TRP A 42 -7.11 -2.05 2.25
N ILE A 43 -7.42 -2.17 0.97
CA ILE A 43 -8.81 -2.20 0.49
C ILE A 43 -9.57 -3.38 1.12
N ASN A 44 -8.98 -4.58 1.12
CA ASN A 44 -9.60 -5.74 1.75
C ASN A 44 -9.83 -5.53 3.25
N HIS A 45 -8.86 -4.94 3.95
CA HIS A 45 -8.98 -4.60 5.38
C HIS A 45 -10.11 -3.58 5.62
N ILE A 46 -10.23 -2.54 4.79
CA ILE A 46 -11.29 -1.53 4.88
C ILE A 46 -12.68 -2.16 4.72
N VAL A 47 -12.85 -3.09 3.77
CA VAL A 47 -14.10 -3.81 3.56
C VAL A 47 -14.44 -4.66 4.78
N GLN A 48 -13.46 -5.38 5.35
CA GLN A 48 -13.67 -6.23 6.51
C GLN A 48 -14.00 -5.45 7.78
N THR A 49 -13.34 -4.31 8.00
CA THR A 49 -13.54 -3.45 9.18
C THR A 49 -14.68 -2.45 9.02
N ARG A 50 -15.31 -2.39 7.84
CA ARG A 50 -16.33 -1.39 7.48
C ARG A 50 -15.83 0.05 7.63
N SER A 51 -14.53 0.28 7.47
CA SER A 51 -13.88 1.58 7.62
C SER A 51 -14.04 2.44 6.36
N MET A 52 -15.28 2.65 5.91
CA MET A 52 -15.60 3.28 4.61
C MET A 52 -15.01 4.70 4.45
N GLY A 53 -14.75 5.41 5.56
CA GLY A 53 -14.08 6.71 5.55
C GLY A 53 -12.63 6.68 5.05
N MET A 54 -11.99 5.51 4.96
CA MET A 54 -10.65 5.35 4.43
C MET A 54 -10.60 5.16 2.91
N ILE A 55 -11.75 4.96 2.25
CA ILE A 55 -11.80 4.77 0.79
C ILE A 55 -11.22 5.96 0.02
N PRO A 56 -11.56 7.24 0.32
CA PRO A 56 -10.96 8.37 -0.38
C PRO A 56 -9.44 8.46 -0.19
N PHE A 57 -8.96 8.09 1.00
CA PHE A 57 -7.53 8.06 1.32
C PHE A 57 -6.80 7.00 0.49
N GLU A 58 -7.34 5.77 0.41
CA GLU A 58 -6.76 4.71 -0.39
C GLU A 58 -6.73 5.05 -1.88
N ILE A 59 -7.81 5.62 -2.41
CA ILE A 59 -7.84 6.10 -3.80
C ILE A 59 -6.72 7.14 -4.02
N GLY A 60 -6.55 8.07 -3.08
CA GLY A 60 -5.48 9.06 -3.12
C GLY A 60 -4.09 8.43 -3.20
N ILE A 61 -3.78 7.45 -2.34
CA ILE A 61 -2.48 6.79 -2.36
C ILE A 61 -2.26 5.98 -3.64
N ILE A 62 -3.27 5.24 -4.10
CA ILE A 62 -3.18 4.47 -5.36
C ILE A 62 -2.82 5.40 -6.52
N LEU A 63 -3.50 6.54 -6.65
CA LEU A 63 -3.22 7.52 -7.71
C LEU A 63 -1.79 8.06 -7.62
N ILE A 64 -1.30 8.37 -6.41
CA ILE A 64 0.08 8.82 -6.19
C ILE A 64 1.08 7.73 -6.59
N TYR A 65 0.85 6.48 -6.19
CA TYR A 65 1.76 5.37 -6.51
C TYR A 65 1.76 5.04 -8.00
N VAL A 66 0.60 5.02 -8.66
CA VAL A 66 0.51 4.83 -10.11
C VAL A 66 1.24 5.95 -10.85
N LYS A 67 1.00 7.22 -10.49
CA LYS A 67 1.66 8.36 -11.13
C LYS A 67 3.18 8.25 -11.01
N ASN A 68 3.69 8.00 -9.81
CA ASN A 68 5.13 7.87 -9.59
C ASN A 68 5.73 6.66 -10.31
N LEU A 69 5.04 5.52 -10.34
CA LEU A 69 5.47 4.35 -11.10
C LEU A 69 5.62 4.67 -12.59
N VAL A 70 4.67 5.38 -13.17
CA VAL A 70 4.71 5.82 -14.57
C VAL A 70 5.87 6.79 -14.81
N GLU A 71 6.01 7.82 -13.98
CA GLU A 71 7.11 8.79 -14.11
C GLU A 71 8.49 8.14 -13.99
N TRP A 72 8.65 7.18 -13.07
CA TRP A 72 9.90 6.47 -12.87
C TRP A 72 10.19 5.43 -13.94
N THR A 73 9.15 4.93 -14.61
CA THR A 73 9.32 4.05 -15.79
C THR A 73 9.72 4.85 -17.02
N LYS A 74 9.29 6.11 -17.12
CA LYS A 74 9.65 7.04 -18.21
C LYS A 74 11.06 7.62 -18.07
N LYS A 75 11.60 7.73 -16.85
CA LYS A 75 12.97 8.23 -16.58
C LYS A 75 14.09 7.20 -16.88
N LYS A 76 13.83 6.23 -17.75
CA LYS A 76 14.82 5.22 -18.15
C LYS A 76 15.44 5.57 -19.48
#